data_AF-A0A818RBP5-F1
#
_entry.id   AF-A0A818RBP5-F1
#
_cell.length_a   1.000
_cell.length_b   1.000
_cell.length_c   1.000
_cell.angle_alpha   90.00
_cell.angle_beta   90.00
_cell.angle_gamma   90.00
#
_symmetry.space_group_name_H-M   'P 1'
#
loop_
_entity.id
_entity.type
_entity.pdbx_description
1 polymer ?
#
loop_
_entity_poly.entity_id
_entity_poly.type
_entity_poly.pdbx_seq_one_letter_code
_entity_poly.pdbx_strand_id
1 'polypeptide(L)'
;MSNEDKQKIDETFVTPWNLAIYYRRIFPSHIYCKWLAYGEPAASSQFAQREFSFTLENDVYRRYLSFSNHIEFEKELIKMCPEKIDIGAVYSAKPKDHKMLSPAQFYPIERELVFDIDMTDYDDVRFCCRGADICSKCWTLMRFAMQIIDRVLHEDFGFEHRLWIYSGRRGVHCWVCDQIARELQSSIRQAIVEHISIVTSGKESSKRVTLYHPLHPSLQRAREIILTEFDGYACLEQDFLGDDQRIERFLRIVPDDSRSTLREIFSQLTTSAERWAAFKQHTDAMINSVTSTTKFRKAVYTTLIDEIMFEYSYPRLDVNVTKGMNHLLKSPFSIHPKTGRVSIPIHLNSLGYFDPCKEGSVPKLNELCQQVEQLPKQYEDGLNEKISTKQKDYNQTSLKPFIDIFARFVQQSQTNKQNETLDRSDFNTMLSGEI
;
A
#
# COMPACT_ATOMS: atom_id res chain seq x y z
N MET A 1 45.27 -1.44 4.58
CA MET A 1 44.44 -0.45 3.87
C MET A 1 44.64 0.89 4.57
N SER A 2 45.08 1.90 3.83
CA SER A 2 45.41 3.24 4.35
C SER A 2 44.15 4.00 4.75
N ASN A 3 44.29 4.90 5.72
CA ASN A 3 43.23 5.74 6.28
C ASN A 3 42.65 6.80 5.29
N GLU A 4 43.02 6.74 4.01
CA GLU A 4 42.62 7.70 2.97
C GLU A 4 41.45 7.22 2.08
N ASP A 5 40.99 5.97 2.23
CA ASP A 5 39.76 5.48 1.59
C ASP A 5 38.47 5.91 2.31
N LYS A 6 38.55 6.83 3.27
CA LYS A 6 37.40 7.47 3.94
C LYS A 6 36.79 8.61 3.11
N GLN A 7 36.80 8.48 1.79
CA GLN A 7 36.04 9.36 0.90
C GLN A 7 34.58 8.90 0.88
N LYS A 8 33.68 9.73 1.43
CA LYS A 8 32.21 9.71 1.30
C LYS A 8 31.65 8.43 0.66
N ILE A 9 31.51 7.38 1.48
CA ILE A 9 30.72 6.22 1.09
C ILE A 9 29.28 6.74 0.96
N ASP A 10 28.73 6.67 -0.24
CA ASP A 10 27.30 6.83 -0.46
C ASP A 10 26.59 5.78 0.43
N GLU A 11 26.00 6.23 1.55
CA GLU A 11 25.46 5.40 2.63
C GLU A 11 24.28 4.51 2.18
N THR A 12 23.90 4.57 0.90
CA THR A 12 22.67 3.99 0.34
C THR A 12 22.86 2.70 -0.46
N PHE A 13 24.08 2.20 -0.64
CA PHE A 13 24.29 1.03 -1.50
C PHE A 13 23.83 -0.29 -0.87
N VAL A 14 22.85 -0.93 -1.50
CA VAL A 14 22.48 -2.33 -1.26
C VAL A 14 23.55 -3.20 -1.91
N THR A 15 24.29 -3.97 -1.11
CA THR A 15 25.33 -4.88 -1.61
C THR A 15 24.90 -6.34 -1.48
N PRO A 16 25.42 -7.25 -2.32
CA PRO A 16 25.17 -8.69 -2.16
C PRO A 16 25.57 -9.21 -0.77
N TRP A 17 26.63 -8.65 -0.18
CA TRP A 17 27.08 -8.98 1.18
C TRP A 17 26.04 -8.61 2.23
N ASN A 18 25.53 -7.38 2.21
CA ASN A 18 24.54 -6.92 3.19
C ASN A 18 23.21 -7.66 3.02
N LEU A 19 22.78 -7.92 1.78
CA LEU A 19 21.60 -8.76 1.50
C LEU A 19 21.77 -10.19 2.06
N ALA A 20 22.95 -10.79 1.92
CA ALA A 20 23.21 -12.12 2.46
C ALA A 20 23.12 -12.15 3.99
N ILE A 21 23.65 -11.13 4.68
CA ILE A 21 23.46 -10.96 6.14
C ILE A 21 21.98 -10.84 6.47
N TYR A 22 21.25 -9.99 5.73
CA TYR A 22 19.84 -9.75 5.94
C TYR A 22 19.00 -11.02 5.84
N TYR A 23 19.11 -11.77 4.74
CA TYR A 23 18.34 -13.00 4.56
C TYR A 23 18.73 -14.10 5.54
N ARG A 24 20.01 -14.19 5.93
CA ARG A 24 20.47 -15.20 6.88
C ARG A 24 20.04 -14.91 8.32
N ARG A 25 20.16 -13.66 8.78
CA ARG A 25 20.06 -13.31 10.21
C ARG A 25 18.82 -12.51 10.58
N ILE A 26 18.28 -11.72 9.65
CA ILE A 26 17.29 -10.66 9.95
C ILE A 26 15.91 -10.95 9.33
N PHE A 27 15.82 -11.49 8.11
CA PHE A 27 14.53 -11.69 7.43
C PHE A 27 13.61 -12.62 8.26
N PRO A 28 12.35 -12.25 8.50
CA PRO A 28 11.44 -12.99 9.38
C PRO A 28 10.79 -14.19 8.68
N SER A 29 11.60 -15.09 8.09
CA SER A 29 11.17 -16.23 7.24
C SER A 29 10.06 -17.08 7.84
N HIS A 30 10.19 -17.46 9.11
CA HIS A 30 9.25 -18.34 9.79
C HIS A 30 7.84 -17.74 9.85
N ILE A 31 7.71 -16.50 10.34
CA ILE A 31 6.41 -15.85 10.46
C ILE A 31 5.85 -15.39 9.12
N TYR A 32 6.74 -15.04 8.18
CA TYR A 32 6.39 -14.75 6.80
C TYR A 32 5.76 -15.96 6.09
N CYS A 33 6.35 -17.14 6.22
CA CYS A 33 5.76 -18.37 5.66
C CYS A 33 4.47 -18.75 6.40
N LYS A 34 4.40 -18.51 7.72
CA LYS A 34 3.21 -18.75 8.53
C LYS A 34 2.01 -17.89 8.09
N TRP A 35 2.25 -16.64 7.68
CA TRP A 35 1.25 -15.77 7.06
C TRP A 35 0.69 -16.40 5.79
N LEU A 36 1.57 -16.73 4.84
CA LEU A 36 1.20 -17.23 3.51
C LEU A 36 0.64 -18.66 3.52
N ALA A 37 0.79 -19.38 4.63
CA ALA A 37 0.21 -20.69 4.85
C ALA A 37 -1.22 -20.66 5.41
N TYR A 38 -1.70 -19.51 5.91
CA TYR A 38 -3.08 -19.35 6.42
C TYR A 38 -3.54 -20.44 7.42
N GLY A 39 -2.62 -20.93 8.27
CA GLY A 39 -2.92 -21.95 9.28
C GLY A 39 -3.10 -23.38 8.73
N GLU A 40 -2.87 -23.62 7.45
CA GLU A 40 -2.95 -24.94 6.82
C GLU A 40 -1.80 -25.88 7.28
N PRO A 41 -2.06 -27.19 7.46
CA PRO A 41 -1.00 -28.18 7.66
C PRO A 41 -0.02 -28.23 6.47
N ALA A 42 1.26 -28.52 6.74
CA ALA A 42 2.32 -28.53 5.72
C ALA A 42 2.07 -29.48 4.53
N ALA A 43 1.28 -30.55 4.71
CA ALA A 43 1.02 -31.57 3.70
C ALA A 43 -0.07 -31.20 2.66
N SER A 44 -0.93 -30.22 2.96
CA SER A 44 -1.99 -29.70 2.06
C SER A 44 -1.75 -28.26 1.62
N SER A 45 -0.59 -27.68 1.97
CA SER A 45 -0.51 -26.24 2.15
C SER A 45 -0.60 -25.43 0.86
N GLN A 46 -1.53 -24.47 0.84
CA GLN A 46 -1.59 -23.33 -0.08
C GLN A 46 -0.21 -22.67 -0.29
N PHE A 47 0.68 -22.76 0.71
CA PHE A 47 2.06 -22.30 0.62
C PHE A 47 2.88 -23.00 -0.49
N ALA A 48 2.76 -24.32 -0.65
CA ALA A 48 3.50 -25.07 -1.68
C ALA A 48 3.06 -24.72 -3.11
N GLN A 49 1.83 -24.25 -3.25
CA GLN A 49 1.21 -23.83 -4.49
C GLN A 49 1.31 -22.30 -4.72
N ARG A 50 1.89 -21.56 -3.77
CA ARG A 50 2.12 -20.12 -3.88
C ARG A 50 3.24 -19.83 -4.87
N GLU A 51 2.98 -18.93 -5.80
CA GLU A 51 4.03 -18.37 -6.67
C GLU A 51 4.84 -17.31 -5.91
N PHE A 52 6.16 -17.39 -6.05
CA PHE A 52 7.09 -16.31 -5.79
C PHE A 52 7.85 -15.98 -7.08
N SER A 53 8.29 -14.73 -7.18
CA SER A 53 9.35 -14.35 -8.11
C SER A 53 10.52 -13.69 -7.41
N PHE A 54 11.72 -13.99 -7.89
CA PHE A 54 12.96 -13.38 -7.46
C PHE A 54 13.58 -12.61 -8.63
N THR A 55 13.96 -11.36 -8.37
CA THR A 55 14.90 -10.64 -9.23
C THR A 55 16.28 -10.75 -8.60
N LEU A 56 17.24 -11.32 -9.33
CA LEU A 56 18.62 -11.49 -8.90
C LEU A 56 19.51 -10.38 -9.49
N GLU A 57 20.79 -10.43 -9.18
CA GLU A 57 21.81 -9.55 -9.76
C GLU A 57 21.72 -9.53 -11.30
N ASN A 58 22.01 -8.37 -11.90
CA ASN A 58 21.83 -8.09 -13.32
C ASN A 58 20.38 -8.18 -13.82
N ASP A 59 19.40 -7.88 -12.95
CA ASP A 59 17.96 -7.93 -13.23
C ASP A 59 17.48 -9.30 -13.77
N VAL A 60 18.17 -10.39 -13.41
CA VAL A 60 17.76 -11.74 -13.80
C VAL A 60 16.47 -12.10 -13.07
N TYR A 61 15.37 -12.09 -13.81
CA TYR A 61 14.03 -12.31 -13.28
C TYR A 61 13.60 -13.79 -13.37
N ARG A 62 13.22 -14.38 -12.24
CA ARG A 62 12.76 -15.77 -12.13
C ARG A 62 11.36 -15.83 -11.53
N ARG A 63 10.39 -16.28 -12.33
CA ARG A 63 8.99 -16.53 -11.91
C ARG A 63 8.72 -18.00 -11.62
N TYR A 64 7.52 -18.26 -11.12
CA TYR A 64 7.02 -19.59 -10.84
C TYR A 64 7.90 -20.37 -9.86
N LEU A 65 8.54 -19.68 -8.93
CA LEU A 65 9.18 -20.32 -7.78
C LEU A 65 8.08 -20.74 -6.79
N SER A 66 8.25 -21.89 -6.16
CA SER A 66 7.40 -22.32 -5.06
C SER A 66 8.14 -23.27 -4.13
N PHE A 67 7.72 -23.31 -2.86
CA PHE A 67 8.46 -23.95 -1.78
C PHE A 67 7.51 -24.76 -0.91
N SER A 68 7.88 -25.99 -0.57
CA SER A 68 7.00 -26.93 0.14
C SER A 68 6.80 -26.54 1.61
N ASN A 69 7.76 -25.83 2.20
CA ASN A 69 7.73 -25.38 3.60
C ASN A 69 8.72 -24.22 3.84
N HIS A 70 8.69 -23.68 5.06
CA HIS A 70 9.55 -22.55 5.45
C HIS A 70 11.06 -22.87 5.38
N ILE A 71 11.47 -24.13 5.58
CA ILE A 71 12.88 -24.54 5.54
C ILE A 71 13.39 -24.49 4.09
N GLU A 72 12.60 -25.01 3.13
CA GLU A 72 12.92 -24.94 1.70
C GLU A 72 12.99 -23.49 1.23
N PHE A 73 12.01 -22.66 1.63
CA PHE A 73 11.98 -21.23 1.31
C PHE A 73 13.22 -20.50 1.84
N GLU A 74 13.54 -20.67 3.14
CA GLU A 74 14.66 -19.97 3.76
C GLU A 74 16.00 -20.39 3.15
N LYS A 75 16.19 -21.69 2.89
CA LYS A 75 17.40 -22.20 2.25
C LYS A 75 17.60 -21.59 0.86
N GLU A 76 16.57 -21.58 0.02
CA GLU A 76 16.68 -21.00 -1.32
C GLU A 76 16.76 -19.47 -1.30
N LEU A 77 16.11 -18.79 -0.35
CA LEU A 77 16.22 -17.35 -0.16
C LEU A 77 17.67 -16.95 0.15
N ILE A 78 18.32 -17.64 1.10
CA ILE A 78 19.73 -17.40 1.47
C ILE A 78 20.66 -17.73 0.30
N LYS A 79 20.40 -18.82 -0.41
CA LYS A 79 21.24 -19.28 -1.52
C LYS A 79 21.14 -18.36 -2.74
N MET A 80 19.94 -17.94 -3.12
CA MET A 80 19.73 -17.09 -4.29
C MET A 80 20.00 -15.61 -4.00
N CYS A 81 19.81 -15.17 -2.74
CA CYS A 81 20.05 -13.79 -2.29
C CYS A 81 19.42 -12.73 -3.24
N PRO A 82 18.10 -12.75 -3.43
CA PRO A 82 17.45 -11.90 -4.43
C PRO A 82 17.51 -10.40 -4.07
N GLU A 83 17.55 -9.52 -5.07
CA GLU A 83 17.40 -8.08 -4.88
C GLU A 83 15.94 -7.67 -4.68
N LYS A 84 15.00 -8.40 -5.30
CA LYS A 84 13.55 -8.17 -5.20
C LYS A 84 12.82 -9.50 -5.03
N ILE A 85 11.78 -9.47 -4.21
CA ILE A 85 10.89 -10.60 -3.97
C ILE A 85 9.46 -10.11 -4.25
N ASP A 86 8.73 -10.85 -5.09
CA ASP A 86 7.32 -10.62 -5.32
C ASP A 86 6.51 -11.88 -5.02
N ILE A 87 5.27 -11.70 -4.59
CA ILE A 87 4.34 -12.76 -4.20
C ILE A 87 3.20 -12.78 -5.21
N GLY A 88 2.83 -13.98 -5.67
CA GLY A 88 1.75 -14.22 -6.61
C GLY A 88 0.59 -15.01 -6.02
N ALA A 89 -0.21 -15.60 -6.91
CA ALA A 89 -1.33 -16.44 -6.53
C ALA A 89 -0.90 -17.77 -5.92
N VAL A 90 -1.85 -18.40 -5.23
CA VAL A 90 -1.93 -19.84 -5.04
C VAL A 90 -2.48 -20.46 -6.32
N TYR A 91 -1.80 -21.44 -6.87
CA TYR A 91 -2.18 -22.14 -8.10
C TYR A 91 -2.78 -23.53 -7.84
N SER A 92 -3.43 -24.11 -8.84
CA SER A 92 -3.93 -25.49 -8.82
C SER A 92 -2.84 -26.56 -8.65
N ALA A 93 -1.60 -26.23 -8.96
CA ALA A 93 -0.43 -27.08 -8.77
C ALA A 93 0.77 -26.23 -8.39
N LYS A 94 1.87 -26.87 -7.99
CA LYS A 94 3.11 -26.17 -7.61
C LYS A 94 3.64 -25.35 -8.80
N PRO A 95 3.80 -24.03 -8.67
CA PRO A 95 4.32 -23.18 -9.76
C PRO A 95 5.62 -23.68 -10.39
N LYS A 96 6.55 -24.25 -9.60
CA LYS A 96 7.82 -24.77 -10.15
C LYS A 96 7.64 -25.89 -11.19
N ASP A 97 6.51 -26.56 -11.19
CA ASP A 97 6.18 -27.67 -12.08
C ASP A 97 5.31 -27.23 -13.29
N HIS A 98 5.01 -25.93 -13.45
CA HIS A 98 4.07 -25.41 -14.46
C HIS A 98 4.38 -25.86 -15.90
N LYS A 99 5.65 -26.07 -16.25
CA LYS A 99 6.06 -26.50 -17.60
C LYS A 99 5.60 -27.92 -17.95
N MET A 100 5.27 -28.73 -16.96
CA MET A 100 4.80 -30.11 -17.13
C MET A 100 3.27 -30.21 -17.19
N LEU A 101 2.56 -29.08 -17.08
CA LEU A 101 1.12 -29.01 -16.94
C LEU A 101 0.50 -28.23 -18.10
N SER A 102 -0.69 -28.66 -18.54
CA SER A 102 -1.47 -27.89 -19.50
C SER A 102 -2.12 -26.66 -18.83
N PRO A 103 -2.55 -25.64 -19.60
CA PRO A 103 -3.28 -24.49 -19.06
C PRO A 103 -4.56 -24.85 -18.30
N ALA A 104 -5.20 -25.97 -18.64
CA ALA A 104 -6.36 -26.48 -17.91
C ALA A 104 -6.01 -27.07 -16.54
N GLN A 105 -4.75 -27.47 -16.34
CA GLN A 105 -4.24 -28.06 -15.10
C GLN A 105 -3.47 -27.05 -14.23
N PHE A 106 -3.05 -25.91 -14.79
CA PHE A 106 -2.29 -24.88 -14.09
C PHE A 106 -2.97 -23.51 -14.22
N TYR A 107 -3.74 -23.14 -13.20
CA TYR A 107 -4.48 -21.87 -13.14
C TYR A 107 -4.47 -21.30 -11.71
N PRO A 108 -4.57 -19.96 -11.54
CA PRO A 108 -4.63 -19.35 -10.22
C PRO A 108 -5.97 -19.65 -9.54
N ILE A 109 -5.93 -19.99 -8.26
CA ILE A 109 -7.11 -20.32 -7.42
C ILE A 109 -7.42 -19.17 -6.48
N GLU A 110 -6.43 -18.74 -5.69
CA GLU A 110 -6.59 -17.73 -4.65
C GLU A 110 -5.45 -16.72 -4.72
N ARG A 111 -5.76 -15.46 -4.43
CA ARG A 111 -4.76 -14.42 -4.20
C ARG A 111 -5.35 -13.32 -3.37
N GLU A 112 -4.59 -12.80 -2.41
CA GLU A 112 -4.97 -11.63 -1.61
C GLU A 112 -5.49 -10.51 -2.51
N LEU A 113 -6.53 -9.81 -2.08
CA LEU A 113 -6.97 -8.59 -2.74
C LEU A 113 -5.96 -7.49 -2.36
N VAL A 114 -5.28 -6.94 -3.36
CA VAL A 114 -4.19 -6.00 -3.14
C VAL A 114 -4.46 -4.64 -3.75
N PHE A 115 -3.96 -3.60 -3.10
CA PHE A 115 -4.00 -2.23 -3.61
C PHE A 115 -2.59 -1.66 -3.61
N ASP A 116 -2.20 -1.01 -4.69
CA ASP A 116 -0.94 -0.29 -4.82
C ASP A 116 -1.23 1.18 -5.11
N ILE A 117 -0.65 2.06 -4.30
CA ILE A 117 -0.80 3.51 -4.37
C ILE A 117 0.62 4.07 -4.42
N ASP A 118 1.00 4.64 -5.56
CA ASP A 118 2.30 5.30 -5.76
C ASP A 118 2.12 6.82 -5.79
N MET A 119 3.03 7.53 -5.14
CA MET A 119 3.05 8.99 -5.13
C MET A 119 3.19 9.63 -6.53
N THR A 120 3.73 8.92 -7.52
CA THR A 120 3.81 9.44 -8.90
C THR A 120 2.46 9.73 -9.50
N ASP A 121 1.43 8.99 -9.09
CA ASP A 121 0.08 9.19 -9.59
C ASP A 121 -0.50 10.53 -9.16
N TYR A 122 0.17 11.24 -8.24
CA TYR A 122 -0.20 12.55 -7.72
C TYR A 122 0.70 13.69 -8.21
N ASP A 123 1.62 13.45 -9.15
CA ASP A 123 2.58 14.44 -9.67
C ASP A 123 1.94 15.73 -10.18
N ASP A 124 0.67 15.65 -10.56
CA ASP A 124 -0.08 16.76 -11.07
C ASP A 124 -0.81 17.54 -9.96
N VAL A 125 -0.97 17.01 -8.76
CA VAL A 125 -1.64 17.71 -7.63
C VAL A 125 -0.74 17.96 -6.43
N ARG A 126 0.51 17.51 -6.48
CA ARG A 126 1.57 17.84 -5.51
C ARG A 126 2.57 18.81 -6.12
N PHE A 127 2.98 19.81 -5.35
CA PHE A 127 3.89 20.87 -5.80
C PHE A 127 5.22 20.90 -5.04
N CYS A 128 5.37 20.09 -3.99
CA CYS A 128 6.58 20.02 -3.18
C CYS A 128 7.66 19.08 -3.72
N CYS A 129 7.31 18.09 -4.55
CA CYS A 129 8.20 17.08 -5.12
C CYS A 129 7.73 16.69 -6.52
N ARG A 130 8.57 15.97 -7.29
CA ARG A 130 8.21 15.42 -8.60
C ARG A 130 8.70 13.99 -8.76
N GLY A 131 8.02 13.21 -9.60
CA GLY A 131 8.45 11.87 -9.98
C GLY A 131 8.64 10.96 -8.78
N ALA A 132 9.88 10.57 -8.52
CA ALA A 132 10.18 9.58 -7.48
C ALA A 132 10.49 10.14 -6.10
N ASP A 133 10.58 11.46 -6.00
CA ASP A 133 10.92 12.12 -4.74
C ASP A 133 9.68 12.25 -3.86
N ILE A 134 9.90 12.16 -2.56
CA ILE A 134 8.87 12.36 -1.53
C ILE A 134 9.43 13.23 -0.41
N CYS A 135 8.55 13.94 0.28
CA CYS A 135 8.83 14.62 1.53
C CYS A 135 7.62 14.49 2.46
N SER A 136 7.77 14.93 3.72
CA SER A 136 6.73 14.89 4.74
C SER A 136 5.41 15.53 4.28
N LYS A 137 5.50 16.57 3.45
CA LYS A 137 4.33 17.30 2.91
C LYS A 137 3.46 16.42 2.02
N CYS A 138 4.04 15.78 0.99
CA CYS A 138 3.25 14.92 0.10
C CYS A 138 2.91 13.57 0.72
N TRP A 139 3.61 13.14 1.79
CA TRP A 139 3.26 11.89 2.49
C TRP A 139 1.83 11.92 3.08
N THR A 140 1.29 13.11 3.36
CA THR A 140 -0.13 13.31 3.69
C THR A 140 -1.09 12.63 2.70
N LEU A 141 -0.75 12.57 1.40
CA LEU A 141 -1.55 11.86 0.40
C LEU A 141 -1.65 10.35 0.68
N MET A 142 -0.55 9.71 1.10
CA MET A 142 -0.57 8.29 1.46
C MET A 142 -1.37 8.06 2.75
N ARG A 143 -1.33 9.01 3.70
CA ARG A 143 -2.15 8.95 4.91
C ARG A 143 -3.64 8.98 4.56
N PHE A 144 -4.07 9.93 3.73
CA PHE A 144 -5.44 9.98 3.23
C PHE A 144 -5.83 8.70 2.50
N ALA A 145 -4.98 8.21 1.59
CA ALA A 145 -5.23 6.99 0.84
C ALA A 145 -5.45 5.78 1.77
N MET A 146 -4.57 5.58 2.76
CA MET A 146 -4.70 4.50 3.74
C MET A 146 -5.98 4.61 4.57
N GLN A 147 -6.30 5.79 5.11
CA GLN A 147 -7.49 5.96 5.95
C GLN A 147 -8.79 5.76 5.17
N ILE A 148 -8.86 6.27 3.93
CA ILE A 148 -10.05 6.17 3.08
C ILE A 148 -10.26 4.73 2.64
N ILE A 149 -9.22 4.10 2.08
CA ILE A 149 -9.33 2.73 1.57
C ILE A 149 -9.56 1.75 2.72
N ASP A 150 -8.85 1.88 3.84
CA ASP A 150 -9.05 0.96 4.97
C ASP A 150 -10.48 1.02 5.51
N ARG A 151 -11.04 2.23 5.62
CA ARG A 151 -12.41 2.40 6.08
C ARG A 151 -13.42 1.83 5.09
N VAL A 152 -13.21 2.00 3.78
CA VAL A 152 -14.05 1.35 2.76
C VAL A 152 -13.98 -0.17 2.89
N LEU A 153 -12.78 -0.73 2.98
CA LEU A 153 -12.58 -2.18 3.08
C LEU A 153 -13.22 -2.77 4.35
N HIS A 154 -13.17 -2.04 5.46
CA HIS A 154 -13.76 -2.48 6.72
C HIS A 154 -15.27 -2.25 6.80
N GLU A 155 -15.74 -1.03 6.56
CA GLU A 155 -17.14 -0.66 6.79
C GLU A 155 -18.06 -1.02 5.62
N ASP A 156 -17.57 -0.96 4.38
CA ASP A 156 -18.40 -1.24 3.19
C ASP A 156 -18.36 -2.74 2.82
N PHE A 157 -17.19 -3.37 2.98
CA PHE A 157 -16.96 -4.76 2.54
C PHE A 157 -16.80 -5.76 3.70
N GLY A 158 -16.67 -5.30 4.94
CA GLY A 158 -16.54 -6.19 6.10
C GLY A 158 -15.23 -6.97 6.17
N PHE A 159 -14.20 -6.59 5.40
CA PHE A 159 -12.90 -7.26 5.47
C PHE A 159 -12.23 -6.93 6.80
N GLU A 160 -11.67 -7.93 7.47
CA GLU A 160 -11.04 -7.81 8.79
C GLU A 160 -9.51 -7.85 8.73
N HIS A 161 -8.94 -8.59 7.79
CA HIS A 161 -7.51 -8.87 7.74
C HIS A 161 -6.79 -8.02 6.69
N ARG A 162 -6.59 -6.74 7.01
CA ARG A 162 -5.95 -5.75 6.12
C ARG A 162 -4.53 -5.43 6.59
N LEU A 163 -3.53 -5.76 5.78
CA LEU A 163 -2.12 -5.49 6.06
C LEU A 163 -1.58 -4.38 5.16
N TRP A 164 -1.29 -3.22 5.75
CA TRP A 164 -0.67 -2.10 5.06
C TRP A 164 0.86 -2.16 5.16
N ILE A 165 1.54 -1.95 4.04
CA ILE A 165 2.99 -2.09 3.88
C ILE A 165 3.55 -0.86 3.20
N TYR A 166 4.62 -0.28 3.75
CA TYR A 166 5.42 0.70 3.04
C TYR A 166 6.14 0.04 1.85
N SER A 167 6.03 0.63 0.65
CA SER A 167 6.68 0.12 -0.58
C SER A 167 8.23 0.07 -0.51
N GLY A 168 8.83 0.77 0.46
CA GLY A 168 10.29 0.97 0.56
C GLY A 168 10.78 2.25 -0.12
N ARG A 169 9.90 2.99 -0.82
CA ARG A 169 10.27 4.27 -1.43
C ARG A 169 9.19 5.34 -1.27
N ARG A 170 8.10 5.27 -2.03
CA ARG A 170 7.18 6.40 -2.20
C ARG A 170 5.69 6.05 -2.11
N GLY A 171 5.34 4.78 -2.19
CA GLY A 171 3.97 4.31 -2.10
C GLY A 171 3.72 3.42 -0.90
N VAL A 172 2.49 2.92 -0.83
CA VAL A 172 2.03 1.93 0.15
C VAL A 172 1.24 0.84 -0.56
N HIS A 173 1.33 -0.39 -0.04
CA HIS A 173 0.55 -1.52 -0.51
C HIS A 173 -0.43 -1.97 0.58
N CYS A 174 -1.64 -2.35 0.21
CA CYS A 174 -2.58 -3.04 1.10
C CYS A 174 -2.72 -4.49 0.66
N TRP A 175 -2.66 -5.43 1.61
CA TRP A 175 -2.95 -6.85 1.41
C TRP A 175 -4.18 -7.23 2.23
N VAL A 176 -5.32 -7.45 1.57
CA VAL A 176 -6.54 -7.95 2.20
C VAL A 176 -6.52 -9.47 2.14
N CYS A 177 -6.45 -10.07 3.31
CA CYS A 177 -6.05 -11.46 3.52
C CYS A 177 -7.21 -12.37 3.94
N ASP A 178 -8.42 -11.82 4.11
CA ASP A 178 -9.65 -12.57 4.38
C ASP A 178 -9.85 -13.66 3.32
N GLN A 179 -10.34 -14.84 3.72
CA GLN A 179 -10.54 -15.96 2.78
C GLN A 179 -11.44 -15.55 1.61
N ILE A 180 -12.56 -14.89 1.92
CA ILE A 180 -13.49 -14.39 0.90
C ILE A 180 -12.81 -13.41 -0.07
N ALA A 181 -11.87 -12.59 0.40
CA ALA A 181 -11.12 -11.65 -0.42
C ALA A 181 -10.13 -12.38 -1.34
N ARG A 182 -9.51 -13.47 -0.85
CA ARG A 182 -8.56 -14.27 -1.62
C ARG A 182 -9.22 -15.01 -2.79
N GLU A 183 -10.46 -15.43 -2.61
CA GLU A 183 -11.25 -16.20 -3.58
C GLU A 183 -11.98 -15.32 -4.61
N LEU A 184 -11.95 -13.99 -4.47
CA LEU A 184 -12.67 -13.08 -5.38
C LEU A 184 -12.23 -13.26 -6.84
N GLN A 185 -13.24 -13.36 -7.71
CA GLN A 185 -13.04 -13.35 -9.16
C GLN A 185 -12.63 -11.96 -9.67
N SER A 186 -11.98 -11.92 -10.84
CA SER A 186 -11.47 -10.67 -11.43
C SER A 186 -12.56 -9.62 -11.68
N SER A 187 -13.80 -10.03 -11.98
CA SER A 187 -14.95 -9.12 -12.15
C SER A 187 -15.36 -8.44 -10.84
N ILE A 188 -15.34 -9.17 -9.72
CA ILE A 188 -15.66 -8.61 -8.40
C ILE A 188 -14.53 -7.70 -7.92
N ARG A 189 -13.26 -8.08 -8.14
CA ARG A 189 -12.11 -7.21 -7.88
C ARG A 189 -12.21 -5.90 -8.65
N GLN A 190 -12.60 -5.97 -9.92
CA GLN A 190 -12.86 -4.78 -10.75
C GLN A 190 -13.97 -3.90 -10.14
N ALA A 191 -15.09 -4.49 -9.72
CA ALA A 191 -16.18 -3.73 -9.10
C ALA A 191 -15.77 -3.03 -7.80
N ILE A 192 -14.93 -3.67 -6.97
CA ILE A 192 -14.36 -3.04 -5.76
C ILE A 192 -13.48 -1.84 -6.14
N VAL A 193 -12.63 -2.00 -7.16
CA VAL A 193 -11.79 -0.90 -7.65
C VAL A 193 -12.63 0.24 -8.20
N GLU A 194 -13.69 -0.05 -8.95
CA GLU A 194 -14.62 0.95 -9.48
C GLU A 194 -15.39 1.68 -8.38
N HIS A 195 -15.75 0.99 -7.29
CA HIS A 195 -16.37 1.60 -6.11
C HIS A 195 -15.46 2.63 -5.42
N ILE A 196 -14.16 2.36 -5.37
CA ILE A 196 -13.16 3.25 -4.76
C ILE A 196 -12.69 4.34 -5.74
N SER A 197 -12.56 4.02 -7.03
CA SER A 197 -11.90 4.90 -8.00
C SER A 197 -12.81 6.01 -8.51
N ILE A 198 -12.76 7.18 -7.88
CA ILE A 198 -13.53 8.35 -8.32
C ILE A 198 -12.74 9.36 -9.17
N VAL A 199 -11.41 9.27 -9.16
CA VAL A 199 -10.53 10.16 -9.94
C VAL A 199 -10.33 9.55 -11.32
N THR A 200 -10.91 10.18 -12.34
CA THR A 200 -10.78 9.70 -13.72
C THR A 200 -9.37 9.94 -14.27
N SER A 201 -8.79 8.92 -14.93
CA SER A 201 -7.41 8.96 -15.47
C SER A 201 -7.30 9.66 -16.85
N GLY A 202 -8.36 10.32 -17.33
CA GLY A 202 -8.38 10.96 -18.64
C GLY A 202 -7.49 12.21 -18.66
N LYS A 203 -6.45 12.21 -19.50
CA LYS A 203 -5.58 13.38 -19.72
C LYS A 203 -6.27 14.56 -20.44
N GLU A 204 -7.45 14.32 -21.02
CA GLU A 204 -8.16 15.30 -21.85
C GLU A 204 -9.11 16.21 -21.06
N SER A 205 -9.60 15.78 -19.90
CA SER A 205 -10.49 16.61 -19.06
C SER A 205 -9.68 17.36 -18.01
N SER A 206 -9.93 18.66 -17.91
CA SER A 206 -9.35 19.50 -16.85
C SER A 206 -9.92 19.21 -15.46
N LYS A 207 -11.14 18.64 -15.39
CA LYS A 207 -11.82 18.21 -14.17
C LYS A 207 -11.84 16.70 -14.14
N ARG A 208 -11.32 16.09 -13.06
CA ARG A 208 -11.16 14.62 -12.96
C ARG A 208 -12.13 13.96 -12.01
N VAL A 209 -12.75 14.74 -11.13
CA VAL A 209 -13.76 14.26 -10.18
C VAL A 209 -15.09 14.95 -10.49
N THR A 210 -16.13 14.15 -10.70
CA THR A 210 -17.51 14.62 -10.84
C THR A 210 -18.37 13.87 -9.84
N LEU A 211 -19.03 14.60 -8.95
CA LEU A 211 -19.85 14.04 -7.89
C LEU A 211 -21.33 14.35 -8.10
N TYR A 212 -22.18 13.54 -7.45
CA TYR A 212 -23.62 13.73 -7.44
C TYR A 212 -24.08 14.05 -6.02
N HIS A 213 -25.16 14.85 -5.92
CA HIS A 213 -25.80 15.17 -4.66
C HIS A 213 -27.14 14.42 -4.53
N PRO A 214 -27.44 13.78 -3.38
CA PRO A 214 -26.59 13.67 -2.18
C PRO A 214 -25.36 12.78 -2.43
N LEU A 215 -24.27 13.06 -1.71
CA LEU A 215 -23.06 12.24 -1.79
C LEU A 215 -23.34 10.81 -1.33
N HIS A 216 -22.73 9.83 -2.00
CA HIS A 216 -22.71 8.44 -1.55
C HIS A 216 -22.12 8.35 -0.12
N PRO A 217 -22.65 7.49 0.79
CA PRO A 217 -22.17 7.42 2.18
C PRO A 217 -20.65 7.21 2.32
N SER A 218 -20.06 6.38 1.45
CA SER A 218 -18.61 6.15 1.42
C SER A 218 -17.80 7.43 1.10
N LEU A 219 -18.36 8.31 0.27
CA LEU A 219 -17.77 9.62 -0.04
C LEU A 219 -18.00 10.65 1.06
N GLN A 220 -19.16 10.63 1.73
CA GLN A 220 -19.39 11.48 2.90
C GLN A 220 -18.37 11.18 3.99
N ARG A 221 -18.14 9.90 4.24
CA ARG A 221 -17.06 9.41 5.07
C ARG A 221 -15.73 9.96 4.57
N ALA A 222 -15.31 9.66 3.34
CA ALA A 222 -14.00 10.11 2.83
C ALA A 222 -13.77 11.63 2.96
N ARG A 223 -14.83 12.43 2.77
CA ARG A 223 -14.81 13.88 2.99
C ARG A 223 -14.45 14.24 4.43
N GLU A 224 -14.98 13.56 5.44
CA GLU A 224 -14.65 13.85 6.86
C GLU A 224 -13.16 13.67 7.16
N ILE A 225 -12.53 12.64 6.58
CA ILE A 225 -11.08 12.41 6.71
C ILE A 225 -10.33 13.60 6.11
N ILE A 226 -10.65 13.95 4.86
CA ILE A 226 -9.91 14.96 4.12
C ILE A 226 -10.12 16.34 4.72
N LEU A 227 -11.36 16.72 5.04
CA LEU A 227 -11.75 18.04 5.53
C LEU A 227 -10.93 18.48 6.77
N THR A 228 -10.59 17.53 7.63
CA THR A 228 -9.86 17.80 8.88
C THR A 228 -8.44 18.35 8.64
N GLU A 229 -7.78 17.92 7.56
CA GLU A 229 -6.38 18.25 7.30
C GLU A 229 -6.15 18.99 5.96
N PHE A 230 -7.19 19.10 5.12
CA PHE A 230 -7.06 19.60 3.75
C PHE A 230 -6.52 21.03 3.68
N ASP A 231 -7.04 21.96 4.50
CA ASP A 231 -6.59 23.35 4.44
C ASP A 231 -5.10 23.46 4.82
N GLY A 232 -4.64 22.70 5.82
CA GLY A 232 -3.22 22.63 6.19
C GLY A 232 -2.36 22.02 5.06
N TYR A 233 -2.78 20.89 4.52
CA TYR A 233 -2.09 20.21 3.43
C TYR A 233 -2.05 21.06 2.14
N ALA A 234 -3.21 21.41 1.59
CA ALA A 234 -3.33 22.06 0.29
C ALA A 234 -2.85 23.51 0.32
N CYS A 235 -3.24 24.29 1.34
CA CYS A 235 -2.92 25.72 1.38
C CYS A 235 -1.52 25.99 1.94
N LEU A 236 -1.11 25.33 3.03
CA LEU A 236 0.17 25.62 3.69
C LEU A 236 1.32 24.76 3.14
N GLU A 237 1.12 23.45 3.04
CA GLU A 237 2.21 22.55 2.65
C GLU A 237 2.47 22.58 1.14
N GLN A 238 1.39 22.53 0.34
CA GLN A 238 1.43 22.48 -1.11
C GLN A 238 1.33 23.85 -1.79
N ASP A 239 0.80 24.87 -1.10
CA ASP A 239 0.53 26.20 -1.67
C ASP A 239 -0.16 26.10 -3.05
N PHE A 240 -1.23 25.30 -3.09
CA PHE A 240 -1.88 24.84 -4.33
C PHE A 240 -2.54 25.95 -5.16
N LEU A 241 -2.64 27.17 -4.64
CA LEU A 241 -3.12 28.38 -5.31
C LEU A 241 -2.07 29.49 -5.24
N GLY A 242 -0.79 29.17 -5.01
CA GLY A 242 0.27 30.13 -4.69
C GLY A 242 0.76 30.99 -5.85
N ASP A 243 0.63 30.48 -7.09
CA ASP A 243 1.10 31.15 -8.30
C ASP A 243 0.05 31.10 -9.43
N ASP A 244 0.25 31.95 -10.44
CA ASP A 244 -0.68 32.09 -11.57
C ASP A 244 -0.90 30.79 -12.34
N GLN A 245 0.13 29.95 -12.47
CA GLN A 245 0.01 28.68 -13.18
C GLN A 245 -0.92 27.71 -12.43
N ARG A 246 -0.79 27.65 -11.11
CA ARG A 246 -1.64 26.82 -10.24
C ARG A 246 -3.06 27.37 -10.17
N ILE A 247 -3.22 28.68 -10.09
CA ILE A 247 -4.53 29.35 -10.14
C ILE A 247 -5.25 29.01 -11.46
N GLU A 248 -4.59 29.17 -12.60
CA GLU A 248 -5.21 28.86 -13.89
C GLU A 248 -5.57 27.39 -14.02
N ARG A 249 -4.75 26.49 -13.46
CA ARG A 249 -5.09 25.08 -13.39
C ARG A 249 -6.34 24.82 -12.54
N PHE A 250 -6.41 25.41 -11.36
CA PHE A 250 -7.57 25.31 -10.47
C PHE A 250 -8.84 25.85 -11.13
N LEU A 251 -8.76 27.02 -11.79
CA LEU A 251 -9.91 27.65 -12.44
C LEU A 251 -10.51 26.78 -13.55
N ARG A 252 -9.74 25.89 -14.20
CA ARG A 252 -10.27 24.94 -15.19
C ARG A 252 -11.17 23.84 -14.61
N ILE A 253 -11.16 23.64 -13.29
CA ILE A 253 -12.06 22.74 -12.57
C ILE A 253 -13.38 23.47 -12.25
N VAL A 254 -13.30 24.78 -12.02
CA VAL A 254 -14.43 25.65 -11.65
C VAL A 254 -15.34 25.90 -12.87
N PRO A 255 -16.68 25.99 -12.65
CA PRO A 255 -17.63 26.38 -13.70
C PRO A 255 -17.29 27.72 -14.37
N ASP A 256 -17.50 27.80 -15.70
CA ASP A 256 -17.06 28.91 -16.56
C ASP A 256 -17.58 30.29 -16.10
N ASP A 257 -18.81 30.33 -15.63
CA ASP A 257 -19.52 31.52 -15.15
C ASP A 257 -18.89 32.18 -13.92
N SER A 258 -18.03 31.47 -13.18
CA SER A 258 -17.34 31.99 -11.99
C SER A 258 -15.87 32.31 -12.23
N ARG A 259 -15.28 31.89 -13.37
CA ARG A 259 -13.83 31.96 -13.58
C ARG A 259 -13.30 33.39 -13.64
N SER A 260 -14.00 34.30 -14.31
CA SER A 260 -13.58 35.71 -14.42
C SER A 260 -13.62 36.40 -13.05
N THR A 261 -14.72 36.25 -12.32
CA THR A 261 -14.91 36.82 -10.98
C THR A 261 -13.86 36.30 -10.01
N LEU A 262 -13.62 34.99 -9.97
CA LEU A 262 -12.61 34.41 -9.09
C LEU A 262 -11.19 34.85 -9.46
N ARG A 263 -10.89 35.04 -10.75
CA ARG A 263 -9.59 35.59 -11.18
C ARG A 263 -9.38 37.01 -10.64
N GLU A 264 -10.39 37.86 -10.69
CA GLU A 264 -10.34 39.21 -10.13
C GLU A 264 -10.16 39.15 -8.60
N ILE A 265 -10.95 38.34 -7.90
CA ILE A 265 -10.83 38.15 -6.45
C ILE A 265 -9.42 37.68 -6.09
N PHE A 266 -8.90 36.65 -6.76
CA PHE A 266 -7.59 36.08 -6.44
C PHE A 266 -6.44 37.04 -6.72
N SER A 267 -6.59 37.97 -7.67
CA SER A 267 -5.60 39.02 -7.95
C SER A 267 -5.39 39.99 -6.79
N GLN A 268 -6.37 40.12 -5.90
CA GLN A 268 -6.33 40.99 -4.72
C GLN A 268 -5.83 40.26 -3.46
N LEU A 269 -5.63 38.94 -3.54
CA LEU A 269 -5.25 38.08 -2.42
C LEU A 269 -3.83 37.56 -2.63
N THR A 270 -3.16 37.23 -1.53
CA THR A 270 -1.73 36.88 -1.57
C THR A 270 -1.47 35.40 -1.34
N THR A 271 -2.22 34.78 -0.43
CA THR A 271 -1.96 33.39 0.00
C THR A 271 -2.97 32.40 -0.57
N SER A 272 -2.57 31.13 -0.69
CA SER A 272 -3.49 30.04 -1.01
C SER A 272 -4.65 29.93 -0.02
N ALA A 273 -4.41 30.20 1.27
CA ALA A 273 -5.43 30.14 2.30
C ALA A 273 -6.52 31.21 2.10
N GLU A 274 -6.13 32.45 1.82
CA GLU A 274 -7.06 33.55 1.52
C GLU A 274 -7.86 33.25 0.25
N ARG A 275 -7.20 32.81 -0.82
CA ARG A 275 -7.84 32.46 -2.11
C ARG A 275 -8.82 31.30 -1.93
N TRP A 276 -8.45 30.28 -1.18
CA TRP A 276 -9.33 29.15 -0.88
C TRP A 276 -10.55 29.56 -0.04
N ALA A 277 -10.37 30.41 0.98
CA ALA A 277 -11.47 30.95 1.77
C ALA A 277 -12.43 31.78 0.92
N ALA A 278 -11.90 32.66 0.07
CA ALA A 278 -12.70 33.48 -0.84
C ALA A 278 -13.45 32.62 -1.88
N PHE A 279 -12.82 31.55 -2.39
CA PHE A 279 -13.48 30.58 -3.25
C PHE A 279 -14.64 29.86 -2.55
N LYS A 280 -14.47 29.42 -1.30
CA LYS A 280 -15.54 28.81 -0.50
C LYS A 280 -16.72 29.78 -0.35
N GLN A 281 -16.44 31.03 0.02
CA GLN A 281 -17.48 32.08 0.16
C GLN A 281 -18.21 32.36 -1.17
N HIS A 282 -17.48 32.44 -2.29
CA HIS A 282 -18.06 32.62 -3.61
C HIS A 282 -18.96 31.44 -3.99
N THR A 283 -18.52 30.22 -3.71
CA THR A 283 -19.29 28.99 -3.94
C THR A 283 -20.60 29.01 -3.13
N ASP A 284 -20.55 29.39 -1.85
CA ASP A 284 -21.75 29.52 -1.01
C ASP A 284 -22.73 30.58 -1.55
N ALA A 285 -22.22 31.73 -2.01
CA ALA A 285 -23.05 32.75 -2.65
C ALA A 285 -23.72 32.23 -3.93
N MET A 286 -23.00 31.44 -4.75
CA MET A 286 -23.57 30.80 -5.94
C MET A 286 -24.65 29.77 -5.57
N ILE A 287 -24.48 29.00 -4.50
CA ILE A 287 -25.51 28.06 -4.02
C ILE A 287 -26.78 28.79 -3.56
N ASN A 288 -26.61 29.93 -2.87
CA ASN A 288 -27.71 30.71 -2.27
C ASN A 288 -28.43 31.62 -3.27
N SER A 289 -27.78 32.05 -4.34
CA SER A 289 -28.36 32.92 -5.37
C SER A 289 -29.25 32.19 -6.39
N VAL A 290 -29.23 30.85 -6.42
CA VAL A 290 -29.96 30.05 -7.42
C VAL A 290 -31.44 29.91 -7.07
N THR A 291 -32.31 30.37 -7.99
CA THR A 291 -33.77 30.20 -7.95
C THR A 291 -34.22 28.83 -8.49
N SER A 292 -35.49 28.45 -8.29
CA SER A 292 -36.06 27.13 -8.61
C SER A 292 -35.93 26.69 -10.08
N THR A 293 -35.65 27.61 -11.01
CA THR A 293 -35.49 27.36 -12.46
C THR A 293 -34.07 26.95 -12.87
N THR A 294 -33.08 26.96 -11.96
CA THR A 294 -31.67 26.59 -12.25
C THR A 294 -31.13 25.49 -11.32
N LYS A 295 -31.97 24.50 -10.98
CA LYS A 295 -31.62 23.36 -10.08
C LYS A 295 -30.31 22.65 -10.41
N PHE A 296 -30.00 22.48 -11.70
CA PHE A 296 -28.76 21.84 -12.16
C PHE A 296 -27.52 22.65 -11.72
N ARG A 297 -27.57 23.98 -11.83
CA ARG A 297 -26.47 24.87 -11.43
C ARG A 297 -26.21 24.78 -9.92
N LYS A 298 -27.28 24.79 -9.12
CA LYS A 298 -27.16 24.58 -7.66
C LYS A 298 -26.46 23.26 -7.34
N ALA A 299 -26.86 22.17 -7.99
CA ALA A 299 -26.26 20.86 -7.76
C ALA A 299 -24.75 20.84 -8.07
N VAL A 300 -24.31 21.48 -9.16
CA VAL A 300 -22.89 21.61 -9.51
C VAL A 300 -22.09 22.34 -8.43
N TYR A 301 -22.57 23.49 -7.95
CA TYR A 301 -21.86 24.22 -6.90
C TYR A 301 -21.91 23.51 -5.53
N THR A 302 -22.98 22.77 -5.24
CA THR A 302 -23.12 22.00 -3.99
C THR A 302 -22.03 20.93 -3.82
N THR A 303 -21.53 20.34 -4.91
CA THR A 303 -20.47 19.32 -4.85
C THR A 303 -19.07 19.86 -5.15
N LEU A 304 -18.95 21.12 -5.57
CA LEU A 304 -17.70 21.64 -6.15
C LEU A 304 -16.52 21.65 -5.17
N ILE A 305 -16.75 22.00 -3.91
CA ILE A 305 -15.70 21.97 -2.87
C ILE A 305 -15.22 20.53 -2.67
N ASP A 306 -16.14 19.58 -2.56
CA ASP A 306 -15.84 18.15 -2.36
C ASP A 306 -15.10 17.57 -3.57
N GLU A 307 -15.50 17.94 -4.79
CA GLU A 307 -14.81 17.55 -6.04
C GLU A 307 -13.36 18.03 -6.08
N ILE A 308 -13.11 19.29 -5.71
CA ILE A 308 -11.75 19.85 -5.65
C ILE A 308 -10.93 19.14 -4.57
N MET A 309 -11.49 18.97 -3.37
CA MET A 309 -10.79 18.27 -2.29
C MET A 309 -10.39 16.85 -2.74
N PHE A 310 -11.32 16.11 -3.32
CA PHE A 310 -11.05 14.76 -3.81
C PHE A 310 -10.06 14.72 -4.98
N GLU A 311 -10.11 15.67 -5.92
CA GLU A 311 -9.16 15.71 -7.02
C GLU A 311 -7.71 15.86 -6.52
N TYR A 312 -7.51 16.68 -5.49
CA TYR A 312 -6.18 16.95 -4.91
C TYR A 312 -5.72 15.93 -3.87
N SER A 313 -6.60 15.13 -3.27
CA SER A 313 -6.21 14.29 -2.13
C SER A 313 -6.81 12.89 -2.05
N TYR A 314 -7.74 12.52 -2.93
CA TYR A 314 -8.36 11.19 -2.89
C TYR A 314 -7.40 10.10 -3.40
N PRO A 315 -7.47 8.86 -2.87
CA PRO A 315 -6.68 7.72 -3.35
C PRO A 315 -6.71 7.52 -4.87
N ARG A 316 -5.54 7.29 -5.47
CA ARG A 316 -5.36 6.91 -6.88
C ARG A 316 -4.78 5.50 -6.91
N LEU A 317 -5.47 4.58 -7.58
CA LEU A 317 -5.16 3.16 -7.56
C LEU A 317 -4.53 2.71 -8.89
N ASP A 318 -3.50 1.87 -8.82
CA ASP A 318 -3.15 1.03 -9.97
C ASP A 318 -4.15 -0.13 -10.10
N VAL A 319 -5.17 0.10 -10.93
CA VAL A 319 -6.28 -0.83 -11.18
C VAL A 319 -5.80 -2.22 -11.62
N ASN A 320 -4.71 -2.29 -12.38
CA ASN A 320 -4.23 -3.55 -12.94
C ASN A 320 -3.66 -4.46 -11.85
N VAL A 321 -3.06 -3.86 -10.82
CA VAL A 321 -2.49 -4.57 -9.68
C VAL A 321 -3.57 -5.30 -8.87
N THR A 322 -4.72 -4.66 -8.71
CA THR A 322 -5.86 -5.20 -7.97
C THR A 322 -6.64 -6.25 -8.77
N LYS A 323 -6.86 -6.02 -10.07
CA LYS A 323 -7.75 -6.86 -10.90
C LYS A 323 -7.23 -8.27 -11.16
N GLY A 324 -5.95 -8.40 -11.52
CA GLY A 324 -5.40 -9.65 -12.06
C GLY A 324 -5.10 -10.70 -10.98
N MET A 325 -5.64 -11.91 -11.11
CA MET A 325 -5.31 -13.02 -10.18
C MET A 325 -3.85 -13.46 -10.29
N ASN A 326 -3.19 -13.29 -11.43
CA ASN A 326 -1.80 -13.70 -11.67
C ASN A 326 -0.78 -12.56 -11.50
N HIS A 327 -1.22 -11.40 -11.02
CA HIS A 327 -0.34 -10.26 -10.81
C HIS A 327 0.53 -10.47 -9.57
N LEU A 328 1.79 -10.04 -9.68
CA LEU A 328 2.79 -10.15 -8.63
C LEU A 328 2.93 -8.80 -7.94
N LEU A 329 3.01 -8.81 -6.62
CA LEU A 329 3.25 -7.60 -5.84
C LEU A 329 4.43 -7.79 -4.90
N LYS A 330 5.21 -6.72 -4.72
CA LYS A 330 6.41 -6.72 -3.89
C LYS A 330 6.11 -7.22 -2.48
N SER A 331 6.92 -8.16 -2.03
CA SER A 331 6.79 -8.81 -0.73
C SER A 331 7.01 -7.82 0.43
N PRO A 332 6.24 -7.93 1.53
CA PRO A 332 6.64 -7.40 2.83
C PRO A 332 8.08 -7.82 3.20
N PHE A 333 8.77 -6.96 3.95
CA PHE A 333 10.16 -7.12 4.36
C PHE A 333 11.19 -7.22 3.22
N SER A 334 10.82 -6.93 1.97
CA SER A 334 11.80 -6.78 0.90
C SER A 334 12.64 -5.52 1.10
N ILE A 335 13.91 -5.56 0.70
CA ILE A 335 14.75 -4.36 0.62
C ILE A 335 14.43 -3.63 -0.69
N HIS A 336 14.27 -2.32 -0.64
CA HIS A 336 14.18 -1.52 -1.86
C HIS A 336 15.60 -1.21 -2.39
N PRO A 337 15.95 -1.65 -3.62
CA PRO A 337 17.34 -1.66 -4.08
C PRO A 337 17.99 -0.26 -4.15
N LYS A 338 17.20 0.78 -4.46
CA LYS A 338 17.73 2.16 -4.57
C LYS A 338 17.76 2.94 -3.27
N THR A 339 17.05 2.50 -2.22
CA THR A 339 16.92 3.28 -0.98
C THR A 339 17.47 2.53 0.23
N GLY A 340 17.73 1.22 0.10
CA GLY A 340 18.10 0.33 1.19
C GLY A 340 17.01 0.14 2.24
N ARG A 341 15.85 0.77 2.10
CA ARG A 341 14.76 0.73 3.09
C ARG A 341 14.03 -0.60 3.04
N VAL A 342 13.65 -1.09 4.22
CA VAL A 342 12.82 -2.29 4.34
C VAL A 342 11.35 -1.95 4.06
N SER A 343 10.65 -2.81 3.32
CA SER A 343 9.21 -2.73 3.12
C SER A 343 8.45 -3.19 4.38
N ILE A 344 8.26 -2.28 5.33
CA ILE A 344 7.72 -2.57 6.65
C ILE A 344 6.18 -2.45 6.73
N PRO A 345 5.53 -3.23 7.61
CA PRO A 345 4.14 -3.00 7.99
C PRO A 345 3.91 -1.63 8.63
N ILE A 346 2.77 -1.02 8.30
CA ILE A 346 2.28 0.23 8.89
C ILE A 346 1.00 -0.09 9.65
N HIS A 347 0.94 0.32 10.92
CA HIS A 347 -0.29 0.20 11.71
C HIS A 347 -1.16 1.44 11.53
N LEU A 348 -2.47 1.30 11.38
CA LEU A 348 -3.38 2.44 11.13
C LEU A 348 -3.40 3.46 12.27
N ASN A 349 -3.33 2.99 13.52
CA ASN A 349 -3.18 3.90 14.67
C ASN A 349 -1.91 4.75 14.60
N SER A 350 -0.91 4.36 13.79
CA SER A 350 0.36 5.08 13.61
C SER A 350 0.40 6.13 12.52
N LEU A 351 -0.70 6.33 11.77
CA LEU A 351 -0.69 7.22 10.62
C LEU A 351 -0.41 8.69 10.98
N GLY A 352 -0.74 9.14 12.19
CA GLY A 352 -0.42 10.51 12.62
C GLY A 352 1.07 10.77 12.88
N TYR A 353 1.88 9.71 13.01
CA TYR A 353 3.31 9.83 13.39
C TYR A 353 4.26 9.12 12.42
N PHE A 354 3.78 8.15 11.65
CA PHE A 354 4.58 7.46 10.64
C PHE A 354 4.84 8.37 9.43
N ASP A 355 6.10 8.72 9.22
CA ASP A 355 6.58 9.48 8.07
C ASP A 355 7.91 8.90 7.56
N PRO A 356 7.95 8.27 6.37
CA PRO A 356 9.15 7.65 5.83
C PRO A 356 10.24 8.66 5.46
N CYS A 357 9.97 9.97 5.51
CA CYS A 357 10.95 11.01 5.25
C CYS A 357 11.72 11.41 6.50
N LYS A 358 11.19 11.10 7.70
CA LYS A 358 11.87 11.36 8.97
C LYS A 358 12.98 10.36 9.22
N GLU A 359 14.08 10.85 9.80
CA GLU A 359 15.20 10.00 10.19
C GLU A 359 14.76 8.96 11.23
N GLY A 360 15.26 7.72 11.09
CA GLY A 360 14.94 6.61 12.00
C GLY A 360 13.53 6.03 11.90
N SER A 361 12.64 6.55 11.03
CA SER A 361 11.27 6.04 10.91
C SER A 361 11.15 4.72 10.15
N VAL A 362 12.10 4.45 9.24
CA VAL A 362 12.14 3.23 8.43
C VAL A 362 13.54 2.62 8.53
N PRO A 363 13.68 1.37 9.00
CA PRO A 363 14.96 0.68 9.03
C PRO A 363 15.58 0.55 7.64
N LYS A 364 16.89 0.78 7.54
CA LYS A 364 17.67 0.53 6.33
C LYS A 364 18.56 -0.70 6.48
N LEU A 365 18.83 -1.36 5.36
CA LEU A 365 19.67 -2.55 5.28
C LEU A 365 21.02 -2.38 6.00
N ASN A 366 21.75 -1.31 5.68
CA ASN A 366 23.10 -1.08 6.22
C ASN A 366 23.08 -0.89 7.75
N GLU A 367 22.10 -0.13 8.26
CA GLU A 367 21.90 0.10 9.70
C GLU A 367 21.56 -1.21 10.43
N LEU A 368 20.71 -2.06 9.82
CA LEU A 368 20.35 -3.37 10.36
C LEU A 368 21.54 -4.33 10.37
N CYS A 369 22.36 -4.35 9.30
CA CYS A 369 23.57 -5.16 9.23
C CYS A 369 24.56 -4.75 10.34
N GLN A 370 24.78 -3.45 10.54
CA GLN A 370 25.65 -2.94 11.61
C GLN A 370 25.14 -3.36 13.00
N GLN A 371 23.83 -3.29 13.25
CA GLN A 371 23.21 -3.72 14.51
C GLN A 371 23.49 -5.21 14.80
N VAL A 372 23.39 -6.09 13.79
CA VAL A 372 23.59 -7.54 14.02
C VAL A 372 25.06 -7.97 14.02
N GLU A 373 25.96 -7.24 13.36
CA GLU A 373 27.40 -7.51 13.39
C GLU A 373 28.04 -7.26 14.75
N GLN A 374 27.44 -6.37 15.55
CA GLN A 374 27.83 -6.11 16.94
C GLN A 374 27.37 -7.21 17.91
N LEU A 375 26.45 -8.08 17.49
CA LEU A 375 25.98 -9.19 18.31
C LEU A 375 27.00 -10.33 18.31
N PRO A 376 27.10 -11.11 19.41
CA PRO A 376 27.94 -12.30 19.45
C PRO A 376 27.63 -13.21 18.26
N LYS A 377 28.65 -13.70 17.56
CA LYS A 377 28.48 -14.67 16.48
C LYS A 377 27.98 -15.99 17.07
N GLN A 378 26.67 -16.14 17.18
CA GLN A 378 26.02 -17.39 17.58
C GLN A 378 25.87 -18.39 16.41
N TYR A 379 26.29 -17.99 15.20
CA TYR A 379 26.31 -18.80 14.00
C TYR A 379 27.73 -19.31 13.77
N GLU A 380 28.05 -20.48 14.32
CA GLU A 380 29.19 -21.27 13.83
C GLU A 380 28.82 -21.92 12.49
N ASP A 381 29.82 -22.04 11.60
CA ASP A 381 29.76 -22.46 10.18
C ASP A 381 29.32 -23.92 9.94
N GLY A 382 28.40 -24.45 10.74
CA GLY A 382 27.76 -25.74 10.53
C GLY A 382 26.40 -25.59 9.87
N LEU A 383 26.29 -25.89 8.57
CA LEU A 383 25.02 -26.11 7.88
C LEU A 383 24.21 -27.32 8.42
N ASN A 384 24.67 -27.95 9.49
CA ASN A 384 24.05 -29.10 10.14
C ASN A 384 23.65 -28.77 11.58
N GLU A 385 22.40 -29.13 11.88
CA GLU A 385 21.73 -29.22 13.18
C GLU A 385 20.95 -27.99 13.69
N LYS A 386 19.61 -28.16 13.61
CA LYS A 386 18.53 -27.40 14.26
C LYS A 386 18.29 -25.97 13.77
N ILE A 387 17.86 -25.86 12.51
CA ILE A 387 17.13 -24.69 11.97
C ILE A 387 15.79 -24.47 12.70
N SER A 388 15.32 -25.43 13.50
CA SER A 388 14.14 -25.27 14.34
C SER A 388 14.46 -24.49 15.62
N THR A 389 13.74 -23.38 15.82
CA THR A 389 13.48 -22.65 17.09
C THR A 389 14.53 -21.67 17.66
N LYS A 390 15.69 -21.45 17.03
CA LYS A 390 16.60 -20.37 17.49
C LYS A 390 16.04 -18.98 17.14
N GLN A 391 16.05 -18.08 18.13
CA GLN A 391 15.55 -16.72 18.02
C GLN A 391 16.38 -15.94 16.99
N LYS A 392 15.75 -15.48 15.90
CA LYS A 392 16.40 -14.65 14.88
C LYS A 392 16.89 -13.33 15.46
N ASP A 393 17.97 -12.80 14.89
CA ASP A 393 18.67 -11.61 15.39
C ASP A 393 17.87 -10.32 15.23
N TYR A 394 16.83 -10.32 14.36
CA TYR A 394 15.96 -9.16 14.19
C TYR A 394 15.37 -8.66 15.51
N ASN A 395 15.27 -9.51 16.54
CA ASN A 395 14.77 -9.13 17.87
C ASN A 395 15.65 -8.09 18.58
N GLN A 396 16.90 -7.94 18.15
CA GLN A 396 17.87 -7.00 18.70
C GLN A 396 18.16 -5.87 17.70
N THR A 397 17.23 -5.60 16.79
CA THR A 397 17.36 -4.58 15.75
C THR A 397 16.18 -3.61 15.76
N SER A 398 16.37 -2.48 15.10
CA SER A 398 15.31 -1.51 14.78
C SER A 398 14.15 -2.08 13.95
N LEU A 399 14.27 -3.29 13.39
CA LEU A 399 13.19 -3.96 12.66
C LEU A 399 12.17 -4.64 13.59
N LYS A 400 12.53 -4.94 14.85
CA LYS A 400 11.68 -5.69 15.79
C LYS A 400 10.25 -5.14 15.92
N PRO A 401 10.02 -3.81 16.13
CA PRO A 401 8.67 -3.29 16.32
C PRO A 401 7.75 -3.57 15.13
N PHE A 402 8.28 -3.54 13.91
CA PHE A 402 7.55 -3.82 12.68
C PHE A 402 7.24 -5.31 12.51
N ILE A 403 8.15 -6.18 12.95
CA ILE A 403 7.91 -7.62 13.02
C ILE A 403 6.84 -7.94 14.07
N ASP A 404 6.82 -7.23 15.20
CA ASP A 404 5.79 -7.41 16.23
C ASP A 404 4.39 -6.95 15.75
N ILE A 405 4.31 -5.92 14.88
CA ILE A 405 3.07 -5.54 14.18
C ILE A 405 2.63 -6.69 13.27
N PHE A 406 3.53 -7.19 12.42
CA PHE A 406 3.23 -8.30 11.52
C PHE A 406 2.84 -9.57 12.26
N ALA A 407 3.49 -9.86 13.39
CA ALA A 407 3.21 -11.05 14.18
C ALA A 407 1.80 -11.06 14.76
N ARG A 408 1.36 -9.90 15.28
CA ARG A 408 -0.01 -9.72 15.76
C ARG A 408 -1.02 -9.90 14.63
N PHE A 409 -0.74 -9.33 13.45
CA PHE A 409 -1.58 -9.53 12.26
C PHE A 409 -1.72 -11.01 11.89
N VAL A 410 -0.59 -11.74 11.80
CA VAL A 410 -0.61 -13.17 11.46
C VAL A 410 -1.34 -13.99 12.51
N GLN A 411 -1.16 -13.68 13.80
CA GLN A 411 -1.87 -14.36 14.88
C GLN A 411 -3.39 -14.16 14.79
N GLN A 412 -3.85 -12.92 14.60
CA GLN A 412 -5.27 -12.59 14.46
C GLN A 412 -5.92 -13.33 13.29
N SER A 413 -5.25 -13.38 12.13
CA SER A 413 -5.76 -14.11 10.96
C SER A 413 -5.95 -15.61 11.18
N GLN A 414 -5.20 -16.22 12.10
CA GLN A 414 -5.29 -17.64 12.39
C GLN A 414 -6.34 -17.98 13.45
N THR A 415 -6.48 -17.13 14.48
CA THR A 415 -7.51 -17.32 15.51
C THR A 415 -8.92 -17.20 14.92
N ASN A 416 -9.15 -16.24 14.01
CA ASN A 416 -10.45 -16.09 13.37
C ASN A 416 -10.78 -17.30 12.48
N LYS A 417 -9.82 -17.85 11.73
CA LYS A 417 -10.02 -19.07 10.94
C LYS A 417 -10.39 -20.29 11.81
N GLN A 418 -9.79 -20.42 13.00
CA GLN A 418 -10.16 -21.49 13.93
C GLN A 418 -11.61 -21.36 14.40
N ASN A 419 -12.05 -20.14 14.74
CA ASN A 419 -13.43 -19.88 15.14
C ASN A 419 -14.43 -20.09 14.00
N GLU A 420 -14.13 -19.65 12.78
CA GLU A 420 -14.97 -19.90 11.59
C GLU A 420 -15.10 -21.39 11.26
N THR A 421 -14.02 -22.16 11.48
CA THR A 421 -14.03 -23.63 11.28
C THR A 421 -14.91 -24.32 12.32
N LEU A 422 -14.86 -23.86 13.58
CA LEU A 422 -15.71 -24.34 14.67
C LEU A 422 -17.18 -24.02 14.41
N ASP A 423 -17.50 -22.77 14.03
CA ASP A 423 -18.87 -22.37 13.70
C ASP A 423 -19.43 -23.17 12.51
N ARG A 424 -18.60 -23.44 11.48
CA ARG A 424 -19.00 -24.29 10.34
C ARG A 424 -19.17 -25.75 10.72
N SER A 425 -18.34 -26.30 11.61
CA SER A 425 -18.53 -27.67 12.09
C SER A 425 -19.79 -27.80 12.95
N ASP A 426 -20.07 -26.82 13.81
CA ASP A 426 -21.26 -26.81 14.65
C ASP A 426 -22.53 -26.66 13.81
N PHE A 427 -22.50 -25.80 12.78
CA PHE A 427 -23.59 -25.64 11.83
C PHE A 427 -23.85 -26.90 10.99
N ASN A 428 -22.79 -27.58 10.52
CA ASN A 428 -22.93 -28.83 9.78
C ASN A 428 -23.43 -29.98 10.67
N THR A 429 -23.03 -30.01 11.95
CA THR A 429 -23.50 -31.00 12.94
C THR A 429 -24.99 -30.78 13.27
N MET A 430 -25.44 -29.52 13.34
CA MET A 430 -26.86 -29.20 13.48
C MET A 430 -27.70 -29.62 12.25
N LEU A 431 -27.12 -29.61 11.05
CA LEU A 431 -27.80 -30.03 9.82
C LEU A 431 -27.79 -31.55 9.60
N SER A 432 -26.80 -32.29 10.12
CA SER A 432 -26.72 -33.74 9.96
C SER A 432 -27.64 -34.53 10.90
N GLY A 433 -28.30 -33.88 11.86
CA GLY A 433 -29.33 -34.49 12.69
C GLY A 433 -28.84 -35.61 13.62
N GLU A 434 -27.54 -35.69 13.89
CA GLU A 434 -26.97 -36.61 14.87
C GLU A 434 -26.86 -35.90 16.23
N ILE A 435 -27.90 -36.05 17.06
CA ILE A 435 -27.82 -35.85 18.52
C ILE A 435 -27.61 -37.20 19.17
#